data_AF-A0A353DSQ3-F1
#
_entry.id   AF-A0A353DSQ3-F1
#
_cell.length_a   1.000
_cell.length_b   1.000
_cell.length_c   1.000
_cell.angle_alpha   90.00
_cell.angle_beta   90.00
_cell.angle_gamma   90.00
#
_symmetry.space_group_name_H-M   'P 1'
#
loop_
_entity.id
_entity.type
_entity.pdbx_description
1 polymer ?
#
loop_
_entity_poly.entity_id
_entity_poly.type
_entity_poly.pdbx_seq_one_letter_code
_entity_poly.pdbx_strand_id
1 'polypeptide(L)'
;TLTLAALYLLRNLEDPILFSMPSDHFIEEDEDFFEVVGTASKLAEDGGIVTFGIDVETPDINFGYIQKGKPTKSAYFELKGFHEKPDSLTAKKMHESKDFLWNSGMFLIKASSWIHNMKIHSPRILEACERSIQNGTEDGIFFRPAPEPLDDCPSKSIDHAVMENLKNSENVFKNWVVPLKSRWSDLGSWSSFMSSQIPDKSNNLLKGDVITDSVQNSIIVSEHRTIAASHIDNLIVVETPDAILVADRDREHKIKDLVNKIPIESTSIFESHKKVFRPWGHYEILDSGKEFQVKRLTVLPEHALSLQIHNRRTEHWVVVSGVATVTRGSETMTLEKNQSTYIPKGVQHRLENNKGENLEIIEVQSGSYFGEDDIVRLDDRYDRASGKSPL
;
A
#
# COMPACT_ATOMS: atom_id res chain seq x y z
N THR A 1 -12.07 0.48 5.38
CA THR A 1 -11.58 1.62 4.56
C THR A 1 -12.65 2.19 3.64
N LEU A 2 -13.27 1.43 2.74
CA LEU A 2 -14.25 1.96 1.77
C LEU A 2 -15.38 2.78 2.40
N THR A 3 -15.96 2.32 3.51
CA THR A 3 -17.02 3.05 4.24
C THR A 3 -16.56 4.40 4.79
N LEU A 4 -15.31 4.50 5.29
CA LEU A 4 -14.74 5.77 5.73
C LEU A 4 -14.60 6.75 4.55
N ALA A 5 -14.08 6.25 3.42
CA ALA A 5 -13.95 7.05 2.20
C ALA A 5 -15.31 7.53 1.69
N ALA A 6 -16.32 6.65 1.62
CA ALA A 6 -17.67 7.01 1.20
C ALA A 6 -18.30 8.09 2.08
N LEU A 7 -18.21 7.95 3.41
CA LEU A 7 -18.74 8.94 4.36
C LEU A 7 -18.01 10.29 4.26
N TYR A 8 -16.68 10.26 4.13
CA TYR A 8 -15.90 11.49 3.97
C TYR A 8 -16.23 12.19 2.65
N LEU A 9 -16.31 11.46 1.55
CA LEU A 9 -16.62 12.02 0.23
C LEU A 9 -18.05 12.56 0.16
N LEU A 10 -19.03 11.91 0.80
CA LEU A 10 -20.40 12.41 0.89
C LEU A 10 -20.53 13.72 1.67
N ARG A 11 -19.59 14.07 2.56
CA ARG A 11 -19.56 15.37 3.22
C ARG A 11 -19.05 16.49 2.31
N ASN A 12 -18.23 16.14 1.32
CA ASN A 12 -17.44 17.09 0.54
C ASN A 12 -17.88 17.18 -0.93
N LEU A 13 -18.56 16.16 -1.46
CA LEU A 13 -18.97 16.02 -2.86
C LEU A 13 -20.44 15.59 -2.96
N GLU A 14 -21.06 15.91 -4.09
CA GLU A 14 -22.42 15.47 -4.41
C GLU A 14 -22.41 14.01 -4.90
N ASP A 15 -22.62 13.08 -3.95
CA ASP A 15 -22.85 11.65 -4.15
C ASP A 15 -22.00 10.97 -5.26
N PRO A 16 -20.66 10.94 -5.08
CA PRO A 16 -19.74 10.49 -6.12
C PRO A 16 -19.78 8.97 -6.33
N ILE A 17 -19.30 8.53 -7.51
CA ILE A 17 -18.97 7.14 -7.77
C ILE A 17 -17.61 6.83 -7.17
N LEU A 18 -17.52 5.73 -6.43
CA LEU A 18 -16.32 5.23 -5.81
C LEU A 18 -15.79 4.06 -6.64
N PHE A 19 -14.58 4.21 -7.17
CA PHE A 19 -13.82 3.07 -7.68
C PHE A 19 -12.92 2.54 -6.57
N SER A 20 -13.32 1.42 -5.97
CA SER A 20 -12.54 0.72 -4.96
C SER A 20 -11.71 -0.35 -5.63
N MET A 21 -10.38 -0.28 -5.48
CA MET A 21 -9.46 -1.29 -6.00
C MET A 21 -8.35 -1.59 -4.98
N PRO A 22 -7.87 -2.84 -4.93
CA PRO A 22 -6.69 -3.19 -4.13
C PRO A 22 -5.45 -2.48 -4.67
N SER A 23 -4.57 -2.03 -3.77
CA SER A 23 -3.34 -1.30 -4.14
C SER A 23 -2.18 -2.22 -4.52
N ASP A 24 -2.38 -3.53 -4.37
CA ASP A 24 -1.40 -4.60 -4.49
C ASP A 24 -1.66 -5.51 -5.70
N HIS A 25 -2.56 -5.13 -6.60
CA HIS A 25 -2.81 -5.86 -7.84
C HIS A 25 -1.98 -5.32 -9.01
N PHE A 26 -1.58 -6.20 -9.92
CA PHE A 26 -1.12 -5.83 -11.25
C PHE A 26 -2.29 -5.82 -12.21
N ILE A 27 -2.48 -4.71 -12.92
CA ILE A 27 -3.48 -4.55 -13.97
C ILE A 27 -2.80 -3.87 -15.15
N GLU A 28 -2.94 -4.43 -16.33
CA GLU A 28 -2.51 -3.77 -17.56
C GLU A 28 -3.49 -2.64 -17.92
N GLU A 29 -2.99 -1.40 -17.92
CA GLU A 29 -3.78 -0.18 -18.19
C GLU A 29 -3.92 0.06 -19.70
N ASP A 30 -4.53 -0.89 -20.41
CA ASP A 30 -4.78 -0.84 -21.85
C ASP A 30 -6.14 -0.21 -22.21
N GLU A 31 -6.42 -0.07 -23.51
CA GLU A 31 -7.70 0.49 -23.99
C GLU A 31 -8.91 -0.33 -23.51
N ASP A 32 -8.76 -1.66 -23.41
CA ASP A 32 -9.79 -2.56 -22.92
C ASP A 32 -10.14 -2.28 -21.44
N PHE A 33 -9.13 -1.97 -20.60
CA PHE A 33 -9.32 -1.63 -19.20
C PHE A 33 -10.19 -0.39 -19.06
N PHE A 34 -9.83 0.68 -19.77
CA PHE A 34 -10.56 1.95 -19.72
C PHE A 34 -11.98 1.83 -20.30
N GLU A 35 -12.19 1.02 -21.34
CA GLU A 35 -13.53 0.74 -21.89
C GLU A 35 -14.43 0.04 -20.86
N VAL A 36 -13.88 -0.97 -20.18
CA VAL A 36 -14.57 -1.76 -19.16
C VAL A 36 -14.91 -0.90 -17.94
N VAL A 37 -13.98 -0.07 -17.47
CA VAL A 37 -14.22 0.90 -16.37
C VAL A 37 -15.26 1.96 -16.76
N GLY A 38 -15.22 2.45 -18.01
CA GLY A 38 -16.22 3.41 -18.51
C GLY A 38 -17.63 2.81 -18.58
N THR A 39 -17.74 1.55 -18.96
CA THR A 39 -19.02 0.81 -18.93
C THR A 39 -19.50 0.58 -17.50
N ALA A 40 -18.60 0.15 -16.61
CA ALA A 40 -18.92 -0.10 -15.22
C ALA A 40 -19.34 1.18 -14.47
N SER A 41 -18.72 2.32 -14.77
CA SER A 41 -19.09 3.61 -14.19
C SER A 41 -20.54 3.99 -14.49
N LYS A 42 -20.98 3.84 -15.75
CA LYS A 42 -22.37 4.10 -16.16
C LYS A 42 -23.35 3.17 -15.43
N LEU A 43 -23.00 1.91 -15.23
CA LEU A 43 -23.83 0.96 -14.49
C LEU A 43 -23.91 1.29 -12.99
N ALA A 44 -22.86 1.85 -12.41
CA ALA A 44 -22.83 2.29 -11.02
C ALA A 44 -23.66 3.56 -10.78
N GLU A 45 -23.78 4.45 -11.78
CA GLU A 45 -24.66 5.63 -11.73
C GLU A 45 -26.13 5.25 -11.51
N ASP A 46 -26.57 4.12 -12.06
CA ASP A 46 -27.91 3.56 -11.86
C ASP A 46 -28.14 3.01 -10.42
N GLY A 47 -27.15 3.12 -9.53
CA GLY A 47 -27.24 2.81 -8.11
C GLY A 47 -26.82 1.40 -7.72
N GLY A 48 -26.55 0.53 -8.70
CA GLY A 48 -26.09 -0.85 -8.48
C GLY A 48 -24.61 -0.96 -8.09
N ILE A 49 -24.23 -2.09 -7.48
CA ILE A 49 -22.83 -2.45 -7.28
C ILE A 49 -22.31 -3.12 -8.55
N VAL A 50 -21.18 -2.65 -9.07
CA VAL A 50 -20.49 -3.28 -10.18
C VAL A 50 -19.20 -3.91 -9.69
N THR A 51 -18.98 -5.18 -10.02
CA THR A 51 -17.73 -5.89 -9.75
C THR A 51 -17.09 -6.37 -11.04
N PHE A 52 -15.78 -6.58 -11.04
CA PHE A 52 -15.03 -7.03 -12.20
C PHE A 52 -14.64 -8.50 -12.04
N GLY A 53 -14.96 -9.30 -13.05
CA GLY A 53 -14.71 -10.74 -13.02
C GLY A 53 -13.56 -11.16 -13.94
N ILE A 54 -12.70 -12.05 -13.47
CA ILE A 54 -11.60 -12.64 -14.25
C ILE A 54 -11.99 -14.06 -14.67
N ASP A 55 -11.62 -14.48 -15.89
CA ASP A 55 -11.87 -15.86 -16.31
C ASP A 55 -11.09 -16.86 -15.45
N VAL A 56 -11.78 -17.92 -15.03
CA VAL A 56 -11.19 -18.97 -14.19
C VAL A 56 -10.38 -19.91 -15.07
N GLU A 57 -9.07 -19.71 -15.16
CA GLU A 57 -8.18 -20.61 -15.91
C GLU A 57 -8.03 -21.96 -15.21
N THR A 58 -7.80 -21.94 -13.90
CA THR A 58 -7.68 -23.12 -13.05
C THR A 58 -8.50 -22.93 -11.77
N PRO A 59 -9.13 -23.96 -11.19
CA PRO A 59 -9.79 -23.81 -9.90
C PRO A 59 -8.77 -23.42 -8.82
N ASP A 60 -9.05 -22.36 -8.05
CA ASP A 60 -8.20 -21.90 -6.96
C ASP A 60 -9.07 -21.45 -5.78
N ILE A 61 -8.79 -22.04 -4.61
CA ILE A 61 -9.54 -21.81 -3.37
C ILE A 61 -9.22 -20.47 -2.70
N ASN A 62 -8.16 -19.79 -3.15
CA ASN A 62 -7.71 -18.53 -2.58
C ASN A 62 -8.50 -17.32 -3.11
N PHE A 63 -9.26 -17.49 -4.20
CA PHE A 63 -10.09 -16.44 -4.79
C PHE A 63 -11.57 -16.55 -4.40
N GLY A 64 -12.23 -15.40 -4.37
CA GLY A 64 -13.70 -15.32 -4.43
C GLY A 64 -14.20 -15.68 -5.83
N TYR A 65 -15.40 -16.24 -5.91
CA TYR A 65 -16.08 -16.62 -7.14
C TYR A 65 -17.38 -15.82 -7.32
N ILE A 66 -17.53 -15.24 -8.50
CA ILE A 66 -18.68 -14.47 -8.93
C ILE A 66 -19.52 -15.31 -9.88
N GLN A 67 -20.78 -15.56 -9.55
CA GLN A 67 -21.72 -16.23 -10.43
C GLN A 67 -22.37 -15.23 -11.40
N LYS A 68 -22.11 -15.41 -12.69
CA LYS A 68 -22.75 -14.62 -13.76
C LYS A 68 -24.22 -15.00 -13.91
N GLY A 69 -25.05 -13.98 -14.10
CA GLY A 69 -26.45 -14.09 -14.47
C GLY A 69 -26.64 -14.12 -15.99
N LYS A 70 -27.74 -13.56 -16.47
CA LYS A 70 -28.02 -13.50 -17.91
C LYS A 70 -27.07 -12.51 -18.60
N PRO A 71 -26.53 -12.86 -19.78
CA PRO A 71 -25.74 -11.92 -20.57
C PRO A 71 -26.60 -10.75 -21.04
N THR A 72 -26.04 -9.54 -20.98
CA THR A 72 -26.60 -8.37 -21.65
C THR A 72 -26.03 -8.23 -23.07
N LYS A 73 -26.60 -7.30 -23.86
CA LYS A 73 -26.12 -7.03 -25.23
C LYS A 73 -24.70 -6.42 -25.27
N SER A 74 -24.21 -5.88 -24.16
CA SER A 74 -22.93 -5.17 -24.06
C SER A 74 -21.90 -5.96 -23.24
N ALA A 75 -21.98 -7.29 -23.28
CA ALA A 75 -20.99 -8.21 -22.70
C ALA A 75 -20.74 -8.12 -21.18
N TYR A 76 -21.67 -7.54 -20.41
CA TYR A 76 -21.71 -7.64 -18.95
C TYR A 76 -22.88 -8.51 -18.49
N PHE A 77 -22.87 -8.91 -17.22
CA PHE A 77 -23.83 -9.86 -16.64
C PHE A 77 -24.47 -9.31 -15.38
N GLU A 78 -25.70 -9.71 -15.10
CA GLU A 78 -26.28 -9.49 -13.76
C GLU A 78 -25.51 -10.32 -12.73
N LEU A 79 -25.20 -9.75 -11.56
CA LEU A 79 -24.58 -10.47 -10.46
C LEU A 79 -25.59 -11.41 -9.83
N LYS A 80 -25.51 -12.71 -10.18
CA LYS A 80 -26.39 -13.73 -9.61
C LYS A 80 -25.94 -14.13 -8.22
N GLY A 81 -24.64 -14.09 -7.93
CA GLY A 81 -24.11 -14.48 -6.64
C GLY A 81 -22.63 -14.27 -6.44
N PHE A 82 -22.25 -14.30 -5.17
CA PHE A 82 -20.89 -14.12 -4.70
C PHE A 82 -20.56 -15.24 -3.70
N HIS A 83 -19.37 -15.81 -3.80
CA HIS A 83 -18.90 -16.92 -2.97
C HIS A 83 -17.43 -16.71 -2.61
N GLU A 84 -17.13 -16.36 -1.37
CA GLU A 84 -15.76 -16.10 -0.94
C GLU A 84 -15.02 -17.41 -0.58
N LYS A 85 -13.87 -17.65 -1.22
CA LYS A 85 -12.91 -18.74 -0.92
C LYS A 85 -13.56 -20.10 -0.68
N PRO A 86 -14.18 -20.69 -1.72
CA PRO A 86 -14.87 -21.98 -1.61
C PRO A 86 -13.89 -23.13 -1.33
N ASP A 87 -14.41 -24.24 -0.82
CA ASP A 87 -13.64 -25.48 -0.71
C ASP A 87 -13.24 -26.03 -2.10
N SER A 88 -12.21 -26.87 -2.14
CA SER A 88 -11.64 -27.41 -3.38
C SER A 88 -12.66 -28.12 -4.28
N LEU A 89 -13.61 -28.86 -3.70
CA LEU A 89 -14.63 -29.56 -4.47
C LEU A 89 -15.62 -28.57 -5.09
N THR A 90 -15.99 -27.54 -4.34
CA THR A 90 -16.86 -26.46 -4.80
C THR A 90 -16.19 -25.62 -5.89
N ALA A 91 -14.93 -25.22 -5.70
CA ALA A 91 -14.14 -24.48 -6.70
C ALA A 91 -14.06 -25.24 -8.03
N LYS A 92 -13.82 -26.56 -7.98
CA LYS A 92 -13.78 -27.42 -9.17
C LYS A 92 -15.12 -27.42 -9.91
N LYS A 93 -16.24 -27.59 -9.19
CA LYS A 93 -17.59 -27.55 -9.79
C LYS A 93 -17.89 -26.19 -10.41
N MET A 94 -17.50 -25.10 -9.75
CA MET A 94 -17.68 -23.73 -10.25
C MET A 94 -16.91 -23.49 -11.54
N HIS A 95 -15.65 -23.97 -11.62
CA HIS A 95 -14.85 -23.89 -12.85
C HIS A 95 -15.45 -24.73 -13.99
N GLU A 96 -15.95 -25.94 -13.69
CA GLU A 96 -16.56 -26.84 -14.67
C GLU A 96 -17.86 -26.26 -15.27
N SER A 97 -18.63 -25.49 -14.51
CA SER A 97 -19.90 -24.94 -15.00
C SER A 97 -19.75 -23.76 -15.97
N LYS A 98 -18.58 -23.10 -16.00
CA LYS A 98 -18.30 -21.88 -16.81
C LYS A 98 -19.20 -20.66 -16.52
N ASP A 99 -20.09 -20.79 -15.53
CA ASP A 99 -20.96 -19.70 -15.07
C ASP A 99 -20.24 -18.75 -14.10
N PHE A 100 -19.05 -19.12 -13.63
CA PHE A 100 -18.32 -18.36 -12.62
C PHE A 100 -17.10 -17.64 -13.20
N LEU A 101 -16.80 -16.49 -12.61
CA LEU A 101 -15.57 -15.73 -12.77
C LEU A 101 -14.89 -15.61 -11.40
N TRP A 102 -13.58 -15.37 -11.36
CA TRP A 102 -12.92 -14.94 -10.13
C TRP A 102 -13.26 -13.49 -9.80
N ASN A 103 -13.38 -13.19 -8.51
CA ASN A 103 -13.48 -11.83 -8.00
C ASN A 103 -12.11 -11.14 -8.09
N SER A 104 -12.05 -10.03 -8.81
CA SER A 104 -10.85 -9.19 -8.90
C SER A 104 -10.61 -8.31 -7.66
N GLY A 105 -11.55 -8.26 -6.71
CA GLY A 105 -11.53 -7.33 -5.57
C GLY A 105 -11.84 -5.87 -5.94
N MET A 106 -12.12 -5.60 -7.22
CA MET A 106 -12.48 -4.27 -7.71
C MET A 106 -14.00 -4.07 -7.70
N PHE A 107 -14.42 -2.88 -7.26
CA PHE A 107 -15.82 -2.48 -7.17
C PHE A 107 -16.02 -1.04 -7.62
N LEU A 108 -17.08 -0.80 -8.40
CA LEU A 108 -17.59 0.53 -8.71
C LEU A 108 -18.99 0.68 -8.11
N ILE A 109 -19.18 1.73 -7.30
CA ILE A 109 -20.43 1.95 -6.59
C ILE A 109 -20.64 3.42 -6.23
N LYS A 110 -21.87 3.90 -6.31
CA LYS A 110 -22.24 5.22 -5.79
C LYS A 110 -22.08 5.28 -4.27
N ALA A 111 -21.57 6.38 -3.74
CA ALA A 111 -21.31 6.51 -2.30
C ALA A 111 -22.60 6.32 -1.47
N SER A 112 -23.73 6.92 -1.86
CA SER A 112 -25.02 6.73 -1.19
C SER A 112 -25.50 5.28 -1.24
N SER A 113 -25.35 4.60 -2.39
CA SER A 113 -25.67 3.17 -2.54
C SER A 113 -24.81 2.31 -1.62
N TRP A 114 -23.52 2.62 -1.48
CA TRP A 114 -22.65 1.91 -0.54
C TRP A 114 -23.14 2.06 0.90
N ILE A 115 -23.44 3.30 1.34
CA ILE A 115 -23.94 3.55 2.68
C ILE A 115 -25.29 2.84 2.92
N HIS A 116 -26.18 2.80 1.92
CA HIS A 116 -27.44 2.06 2.01
C HIS A 116 -27.21 0.56 2.23
N ASN A 117 -26.31 -0.06 1.46
CA ASN A 117 -25.95 -1.48 1.64
C ASN A 117 -25.32 -1.73 3.02
N MET A 118 -24.46 -0.83 3.50
CA MET A 118 -23.86 -0.94 4.83
C MET A 118 -24.89 -0.86 5.95
N LYS A 119 -25.92 -0.01 5.83
CA LYS A 119 -27.04 0.08 6.79
C LYS A 119 -27.77 -1.26 6.94
N ILE A 120 -27.99 -1.96 5.83
CA ILE A 120 -28.72 -3.23 5.81
C ILE A 120 -27.84 -4.38 6.31
N HIS A 121 -26.62 -4.50 5.77
CA HIS A 121 -25.83 -5.71 5.91
C HIS A 121 -24.78 -5.64 7.03
N SER A 122 -24.31 -4.44 7.40
CA SER A 122 -23.25 -4.26 8.38
C SER A 122 -23.38 -2.95 9.17
N PRO A 123 -24.52 -2.73 9.87
CA PRO A 123 -24.81 -1.46 10.55
C PRO A 123 -23.78 -1.08 11.63
N ARG A 124 -23.20 -2.07 12.32
CA ARG A 124 -22.14 -1.82 13.33
C ARG A 124 -20.86 -1.23 12.72
N ILE A 125 -20.46 -1.70 11.53
CA ILE A 125 -19.30 -1.13 10.82
C ILE A 125 -19.61 0.31 10.41
N LEU A 126 -20.82 0.55 9.91
CA LEU A 126 -21.24 1.89 9.53
C LEU A 126 -21.21 2.87 10.73
N GLU A 127 -21.81 2.50 11.86
CA GLU A 127 -21.84 3.32 13.07
C GLU A 127 -20.43 3.65 13.58
N ALA A 128 -19.52 2.68 13.59
CA ALA A 128 -18.12 2.90 13.94
C ALA A 128 -17.44 3.90 13.00
N CYS A 129 -17.63 3.72 11.68
CA CYS A 129 -17.11 4.65 10.68
C CYS A 129 -17.71 6.05 10.78
N GLU A 130 -19.02 6.19 11.02
CA GLU A 130 -19.69 7.48 11.19
C GLU A 130 -19.13 8.26 12.38
N ARG A 131 -18.96 7.60 13.54
CA ARG A 131 -18.32 8.19 14.72
C ARG A 131 -16.86 8.56 14.45
N SER A 132 -16.12 7.71 13.74
CA SER A 132 -14.71 7.96 13.38
C SER A 132 -14.55 9.19 12.47
N ILE A 133 -15.41 9.36 11.47
CA ILE A 133 -15.39 10.54 10.59
C ILE A 133 -15.96 11.77 11.33
N GLN A 134 -16.89 11.62 12.28
CA GLN A 134 -17.39 12.74 13.08
C GLN A 134 -16.32 13.33 14.03
N ASN A 135 -15.51 12.46 14.63
CA ASN A 135 -14.49 12.86 15.61
C ASN A 135 -13.08 12.99 14.99
N GLY A 136 -12.95 12.78 13.68
CA GLY A 136 -11.68 12.91 12.96
C GLY A 136 -11.22 14.36 12.82
N THR A 137 -9.95 14.53 12.45
CA THR A 137 -9.29 15.83 12.38
C THR A 137 -8.68 16.08 11.01
N GLU A 138 -8.72 17.32 10.54
CA GLU A 138 -7.92 17.75 9.39
C GLU A 138 -6.43 17.84 9.79
N ASP A 139 -5.56 17.33 8.93
CA ASP A 139 -4.09 17.34 9.04
C ASP A 139 -3.50 17.83 7.71
N GLY A 140 -3.54 19.15 7.51
CA GLY A 140 -3.10 19.80 6.27
C GLY A 140 -3.94 19.36 5.07
N ILE A 141 -3.34 18.55 4.19
CA ILE A 141 -4.02 17.97 3.01
C ILE A 141 -4.65 16.61 3.29
N PHE A 142 -4.51 16.08 4.50
CA PHE A 142 -5.04 14.79 4.92
C PHE A 142 -6.21 14.96 5.87
N PHE A 143 -7.17 14.04 5.81
CA PHE A 143 -8.13 13.84 6.88
C PHE A 143 -7.75 12.60 7.67
N ARG A 144 -7.68 12.70 9.00
CA ARG A 144 -7.41 11.58 9.91
C ARG A 144 -8.68 11.19 10.65
N PRO A 145 -9.31 10.04 10.28
CA PRO A 145 -10.43 9.50 11.05
C PRO A 145 -10.00 9.21 12.50
N ALA A 146 -10.88 9.45 13.47
CA ALA A 146 -10.58 9.14 14.87
C ALA A 146 -10.38 7.62 15.04
N PRO A 147 -9.30 7.17 15.70
CA PRO A 147 -9.01 5.75 15.84
C PRO A 147 -9.91 5.05 16.86
N GLU A 148 -10.30 5.72 17.95
CA GLU A 148 -10.99 5.09 19.07
C GLU A 148 -12.34 4.45 18.67
N PRO A 149 -13.18 5.07 17.82
CA PRO A 149 -14.41 4.42 17.37
C PRO A 149 -14.18 3.19 16.49
N LEU A 150 -12.98 3.04 15.90
CA LEU A 150 -12.62 1.92 15.02
C LEU A 150 -12.12 0.70 15.79
N ASP A 151 -11.71 0.85 17.05
CA ASP A 151 -11.28 -0.27 17.90
C ASP A 151 -12.41 -1.30 18.10
N ASP A 152 -13.66 -0.82 18.17
CA ASP A 152 -14.87 -1.66 18.29
C ASP A 152 -15.45 -2.09 16.93
N CYS A 153 -14.82 -1.69 15.81
CA CYS A 153 -15.35 -1.96 14.48
C CYS A 153 -15.12 -3.43 14.10
N PRO A 154 -16.17 -4.18 13.67
CA PRO A 154 -15.98 -5.55 13.20
C PRO A 154 -15.01 -5.63 12.01
N SER A 155 -13.96 -6.44 12.14
CA SER A 155 -13.02 -6.72 11.05
C SER A 155 -13.63 -7.72 10.07
N LYS A 156 -14.31 -7.22 9.03
CA LYS A 156 -14.87 -8.01 7.92
C LYS A 156 -14.49 -7.41 6.57
N SER A 157 -14.22 -8.26 5.57
CA SER A 157 -14.06 -7.83 4.18
C SER A 157 -15.39 -7.34 3.60
N ILE A 158 -15.33 -6.54 2.53
CA ILE A 158 -16.51 -6.15 1.73
C ILE A 158 -17.27 -7.37 1.22
N ASP A 159 -16.54 -8.41 0.85
CA ASP A 159 -17.06 -9.66 0.28
C ASP A 159 -18.02 -10.33 1.26
N HIS A 160 -17.59 -10.54 2.51
CA HIS A 160 -18.42 -11.13 3.56
C HIS A 160 -19.43 -10.15 4.17
N ALA A 161 -19.07 -8.87 4.31
CA ALA A 161 -19.91 -7.88 4.95
C ALA A 161 -21.13 -7.52 4.10
N VAL A 162 -20.96 -7.48 2.77
CA VAL A 162 -21.98 -7.01 1.83
C VAL A 162 -22.20 -8.00 0.69
N MET A 163 -21.17 -8.34 -0.09
CA MET A 163 -21.35 -8.99 -1.40
C MET A 163 -22.05 -10.36 -1.32
N GLU A 164 -21.69 -11.22 -0.36
CA GLU A 164 -22.34 -12.52 -0.15
C GLU A 164 -23.82 -12.39 0.28
N ASN A 165 -24.17 -11.28 0.92
CA ASN A 165 -25.51 -11.03 1.47
C ASN A 165 -26.46 -10.35 0.47
N LEU A 166 -25.95 -9.89 -0.68
CA LEU A 166 -26.77 -9.20 -1.70
C LEU A 166 -27.93 -10.04 -2.23
N LYS A 167 -27.81 -11.38 -2.24
CA LYS A 167 -28.90 -12.29 -2.65
C LYS A 167 -30.12 -12.25 -1.71
N ASN A 168 -29.89 -11.91 -0.44
CA ASN A 168 -30.86 -12.05 0.64
C ASN A 168 -31.52 -10.72 1.03
N SER A 169 -31.19 -9.63 0.33
CA SER A 169 -31.76 -8.31 0.55
C SER A 169 -32.73 -7.95 -0.57
N GLU A 170 -33.76 -7.18 -0.23
CA GLU A 170 -34.57 -6.45 -1.20
C GLU A 170 -33.69 -5.37 -1.84
N ASN A 171 -32.77 -5.77 -2.72
CA ASN A 171 -31.90 -4.83 -3.40
C ASN A 171 -32.75 -3.96 -4.31
N VAL A 172 -32.70 -2.66 -4.04
CA VAL A 172 -33.37 -1.62 -4.81
C VAL A 172 -32.83 -1.57 -6.25
N PHE A 173 -31.55 -1.93 -6.44
CA PHE A 173 -30.82 -1.82 -7.70
C PHE A 173 -30.23 -3.16 -8.14
N LYS A 174 -30.11 -3.34 -9.45
CA LYS A 174 -29.44 -4.50 -10.03
C LYS A 174 -27.93 -4.37 -9.86
N ASN A 175 -27.29 -5.44 -9.43
CA ASN A 175 -25.84 -5.52 -9.33
C ASN A 175 -25.27 -6.19 -10.58
N TRP A 176 -24.05 -5.83 -10.95
CA TRP A 176 -23.48 -6.18 -12.26
C TRP A 176 -22.08 -6.77 -12.13
N VAL A 177 -21.74 -7.60 -13.10
CA VAL A 177 -20.42 -8.21 -13.29
C VAL A 177 -19.93 -7.83 -14.68
N VAL A 178 -18.80 -7.14 -14.75
CA VAL A 178 -18.14 -6.81 -16.01
C VAL A 178 -16.88 -7.67 -16.12
N PRO A 179 -16.77 -8.57 -17.11
CA PRO A 179 -15.54 -9.33 -17.32
C PRO A 179 -14.38 -8.38 -17.64
N LEU A 180 -13.25 -8.57 -16.98
CA LEU A 180 -12.02 -7.87 -17.30
C LEU A 180 -11.29 -8.63 -18.42
N LYS A 181 -10.91 -7.93 -19.48
CA LYS A 181 -10.15 -8.51 -20.60
C LYS A 181 -8.65 -8.26 -20.49
N SER A 182 -8.29 -7.15 -19.85
CA SER A 182 -6.91 -6.75 -19.60
C SER A 182 -6.21 -7.74 -18.68
N ARG A 183 -4.88 -7.83 -18.81
CA ARG A 183 -4.07 -8.72 -17.98
C ARG A 183 -4.18 -8.30 -16.52
N TRP A 184 -4.47 -9.27 -15.66
CA TRP A 184 -4.69 -9.04 -14.24
C TRP A 184 -3.96 -10.11 -13.42
N SER A 185 -3.42 -9.70 -12.29
CA SER A 185 -2.81 -10.58 -11.29
C SER A 185 -2.97 -9.97 -9.91
N ASP A 186 -3.30 -10.79 -8.92
CA ASP A 186 -3.41 -10.37 -7.51
C ASP A 186 -2.05 -10.13 -6.85
N LEU A 187 -0.95 -10.45 -7.55
CA LEU A 187 0.42 -10.46 -7.04
C LEU A 187 0.59 -11.19 -5.69
N GLY A 188 -0.35 -12.09 -5.34
CA GLY A 188 -0.39 -12.76 -4.04
C GLY A 188 0.67 -13.85 -3.88
N SER A 189 1.36 -14.19 -4.97
CA SER A 189 2.43 -15.18 -5.02
C SER A 189 3.54 -14.77 -5.99
N TRP A 190 4.73 -15.36 -5.83
CA TRP A 190 5.83 -15.17 -6.77
C TRP A 190 5.49 -15.75 -8.15
N SER A 191 4.69 -16.81 -8.17
CA SER A 191 4.11 -17.37 -9.40
C SER A 191 3.18 -16.38 -10.10
N SER A 192 2.30 -15.69 -9.36
CA SER A 192 1.41 -14.62 -9.88
C SER A 192 2.20 -13.43 -10.42
N PHE A 193 3.35 -13.12 -9.81
CA PHE A 193 4.28 -12.11 -10.33
C PHE A 193 4.97 -12.58 -11.62
N MET A 194 5.42 -13.82 -11.71
CA MET A 194 5.98 -14.38 -12.95
C MET A 194 5.01 -14.35 -14.12
N SER A 195 3.77 -14.79 -13.88
CA SER A 195 2.74 -14.82 -14.91
C SER A 195 2.33 -13.43 -15.37
N SER A 196 2.71 -12.36 -14.65
CA SER A 196 2.54 -10.95 -15.06
C SER A 196 3.74 -10.38 -15.83
N GLN A 197 4.87 -11.10 -15.93
CA GLN A 197 6.07 -10.66 -16.65
C GLN A 197 6.33 -11.49 -17.92
N ILE A 198 7.31 -11.07 -18.72
CA ILE A 198 7.78 -11.84 -19.89
C ILE A 198 9.11 -12.50 -19.50
N PRO A 199 9.17 -13.83 -19.35
CA PRO A 199 10.40 -14.51 -18.97
C PRO A 199 11.41 -14.56 -20.12
N ASP A 200 12.67 -14.87 -19.80
CA ASP A 200 13.72 -15.12 -20.78
C ASP A 200 13.59 -16.50 -21.46
N LYS A 201 14.53 -16.83 -22.36
CA LYS A 201 14.54 -18.11 -23.09
C LYS A 201 14.69 -19.35 -22.21
N SER A 202 15.19 -19.19 -21.00
CA SER A 202 15.42 -20.23 -20.00
C SER A 202 14.34 -20.23 -18.91
N ASN A 203 13.22 -19.53 -19.16
CA ASN A 203 12.09 -19.37 -18.25
C ASN A 203 12.48 -18.68 -16.93
N ASN A 204 13.49 -17.81 -16.95
CA ASN A 204 13.86 -16.99 -15.81
C ASN A 204 13.19 -15.61 -15.88
N LEU A 205 13.00 -15.01 -14.71
CA LEU A 205 12.71 -13.59 -14.58
C LEU A 205 13.86 -12.91 -13.85
N LEU A 206 14.56 -12.06 -14.57
CA LEU A 206 15.73 -11.36 -14.07
C LEU A 206 15.41 -9.86 -13.98
N LYS A 207 15.62 -9.26 -12.82
CA LYS A 207 15.42 -7.82 -12.60
C LYS A 207 16.57 -7.25 -11.79
N GLY A 208 17.07 -6.08 -12.19
CA GLY A 208 18.21 -5.42 -11.53
C GLY A 208 19.56 -5.88 -12.06
N ASP A 209 20.60 -5.72 -11.24
CA ASP A 209 21.96 -6.09 -11.61
C ASP A 209 22.19 -7.59 -11.37
N VAL A 210 21.90 -8.40 -12.38
CA VAL A 210 21.94 -9.87 -12.29
C VAL A 210 22.83 -10.45 -13.38
N ILE A 211 23.80 -11.26 -12.95
CA ILE A 211 24.72 -12.02 -13.81
C ILE A 211 24.38 -13.49 -13.68
N THR A 212 24.06 -14.15 -14.79
CA THR A 212 23.67 -15.56 -14.81
C THR A 212 24.58 -16.42 -15.68
N ASP A 213 24.82 -17.65 -15.25
CA ASP A 213 25.42 -18.73 -16.04
C ASP A 213 24.67 -20.03 -15.77
N SER A 214 24.09 -20.66 -16.80
CA SER A 214 23.40 -21.94 -16.64
C SER A 214 22.27 -21.91 -15.58
N VAL A 215 21.43 -20.87 -15.60
CA VAL A 215 20.27 -20.69 -14.70
C VAL A 215 18.96 -20.97 -15.44
N GLN A 216 18.02 -21.68 -14.82
CA GLN A 216 16.71 -22.01 -15.41
C GLN A 216 15.56 -21.88 -14.40
N ASN A 217 14.35 -21.63 -14.91
CA ASN A 217 13.09 -21.59 -14.16
C ASN A 217 13.08 -20.71 -12.90
N SER A 218 13.96 -19.71 -12.81
CA SER A 218 14.23 -18.99 -11.57
C SER A 218 13.78 -17.53 -11.61
N ILE A 219 13.39 -17.00 -10.46
CA ILE A 219 13.11 -15.57 -10.25
C ILE A 219 14.32 -14.99 -9.54
N ILE A 220 15.02 -14.04 -10.16
CA ILE A 220 16.18 -13.37 -9.56
C ILE A 220 15.99 -11.86 -9.63
N VAL A 221 15.82 -11.25 -8.47
CA VAL A 221 15.58 -9.80 -8.32
C VAL A 221 16.67 -9.20 -7.46
N SER A 222 17.37 -8.22 -8.01
CA SER A 222 18.36 -7.39 -7.33
C SER A 222 17.83 -5.96 -7.24
N GLU A 223 17.76 -5.39 -6.05
CA GLU A 223 17.41 -3.98 -5.86
C GLU A 223 18.61 -3.10 -5.51
N HIS A 224 19.63 -3.66 -4.85
CA HIS A 224 20.74 -2.86 -4.32
C HIS A 224 22.13 -3.39 -4.68
N ARG A 225 22.36 -4.70 -4.63
CA ARG A 225 23.65 -5.34 -4.94
C ARG A 225 23.53 -6.30 -6.10
N THR A 226 24.62 -6.46 -6.85
CA THR A 226 24.71 -7.45 -7.92
C THR A 226 24.46 -8.87 -7.41
N ILE A 227 23.59 -9.62 -8.08
CA ILE A 227 23.44 -11.07 -7.87
C ILE A 227 24.18 -11.81 -8.99
N ALA A 228 25.13 -12.68 -8.63
CA ALA A 228 25.74 -13.62 -9.55
C ALA A 228 25.24 -15.04 -9.26
N ALA A 229 24.54 -15.65 -10.21
CA ALA A 229 23.95 -16.98 -10.09
C ALA A 229 24.49 -17.93 -11.16
N SER A 230 24.99 -19.09 -10.75
CA SER A 230 25.56 -20.07 -11.67
C SER A 230 25.08 -21.49 -11.34
N HIS A 231 24.66 -22.24 -12.35
CA HIS A 231 24.23 -23.66 -12.26
C HIS A 231 23.12 -23.92 -11.23
N ILE A 232 22.07 -23.09 -11.24
CA ILE A 232 20.89 -23.25 -10.38
C ILE A 232 19.61 -23.40 -11.21
N ASP A 233 18.62 -24.06 -10.64
CA ASP A 233 17.31 -24.28 -11.26
C ASP A 233 16.21 -24.13 -10.21
N ASN A 234 15.07 -23.59 -10.64
CA ASN A 234 13.83 -23.47 -9.86
C ASN A 234 13.94 -22.73 -8.52
N LEU A 235 14.66 -21.61 -8.48
CA LEU A 235 14.82 -20.79 -7.27
C LEU A 235 14.13 -19.43 -7.37
N ILE A 236 13.71 -18.92 -6.21
CA ILE A 236 13.39 -17.52 -5.97
C ILE A 236 14.58 -16.94 -5.21
N VAL A 237 15.25 -15.96 -5.80
CA VAL A 237 16.36 -15.21 -5.21
C VAL A 237 16.00 -13.72 -5.26
N VAL A 238 15.84 -13.11 -4.10
CA VAL A 238 15.45 -11.70 -3.99
C VAL A 238 16.43 -11.04 -3.05
N GLU A 239 17.19 -10.08 -3.58
CA GLU A 239 18.06 -9.21 -2.81
C GLU A 239 17.42 -7.83 -2.73
N THR A 240 17.15 -7.41 -1.49
CA THR A 240 16.79 -6.05 -1.11
C THR A 240 17.90 -5.49 -0.23
N PRO A 241 17.97 -4.16 -0.01
CA PRO A 241 19.00 -3.56 0.85
C PRO A 241 19.09 -4.19 2.26
N ASP A 242 17.95 -4.66 2.77
CA ASP A 242 17.77 -5.15 4.13
C ASP A 242 17.87 -6.68 4.28
N ALA A 243 17.54 -7.44 3.24
CA ALA A 243 17.50 -8.90 3.30
C ALA A 243 17.78 -9.58 1.96
N ILE A 244 18.18 -10.86 2.05
CA ILE A 244 18.24 -11.75 0.89
C ILE A 244 17.33 -12.95 1.18
N LEU A 245 16.35 -13.17 0.32
CA LEU A 245 15.53 -14.37 0.29
C LEU A 245 16.09 -15.33 -0.76
N VAL A 246 16.28 -16.59 -0.36
CA VAL A 246 16.52 -17.72 -1.27
C VAL A 246 15.51 -18.81 -0.94
N ALA A 247 14.67 -19.18 -1.90
CA ALA A 247 13.63 -20.18 -1.72
C ALA A 247 13.47 -21.08 -2.93
N ASP A 248 13.01 -22.31 -2.69
CA ASP A 248 12.52 -23.21 -3.74
C ASP A 248 11.20 -22.64 -4.29
N ARG A 249 11.15 -22.44 -5.61
CA ARG A 249 9.99 -21.83 -6.28
C ARG A 249 8.72 -22.66 -6.09
N ASP A 250 8.82 -23.99 -6.11
CA ASP A 250 7.65 -24.88 -5.95
C ASP A 250 7.08 -24.84 -4.53
N ARG A 251 7.83 -24.25 -3.59
CA ARG A 251 7.47 -24.15 -2.17
C ARG A 251 7.23 -22.71 -1.73
N GLU A 252 6.89 -21.82 -2.67
CA GLU A 252 6.65 -20.41 -2.36
C GLU A 252 5.64 -20.18 -1.23
N HIS A 253 4.61 -21.02 -1.12
CA HIS A 253 3.61 -20.98 -0.05
C HIS A 253 4.21 -21.12 1.36
N LYS A 254 5.39 -21.72 1.49
CA LYS A 254 6.12 -21.88 2.76
C LYS A 254 6.98 -20.68 3.13
N ILE A 255 7.16 -19.71 2.24
CA ILE A 255 7.92 -18.47 2.54
C ILE A 255 7.27 -17.74 3.73
N LYS A 256 5.93 -17.74 3.83
CA LYS A 256 5.22 -17.17 4.98
C LYS A 256 5.61 -17.82 6.31
N ASP A 257 5.82 -19.14 6.32
CA ASP A 257 6.27 -19.86 7.52
C ASP A 257 7.70 -19.47 7.91
N LEU A 258 8.56 -19.15 6.93
CA LEU A 258 9.89 -18.63 7.19
C LEU A 258 9.82 -17.22 7.78
N VAL A 259 9.02 -16.33 7.20
CA VAL A 259 8.81 -14.96 7.69
C VAL A 259 8.31 -14.98 9.14
N ASN A 260 7.38 -15.86 9.47
CA ASN A 260 6.85 -16.02 10.84
C ASN A 260 7.88 -16.48 11.88
N LYS A 261 9.04 -17.01 11.45
CA LYS A 261 10.14 -17.43 12.35
C LYS A 261 11.14 -16.32 12.62
N ILE A 262 11.09 -15.21 11.87
CA ILE A 262 12.00 -14.09 12.07
C ILE A 262 11.60 -13.41 13.40
N PRO A 263 12.50 -13.32 14.40
CA PRO A 263 12.16 -12.73 15.69
C PRO A 263 11.70 -11.29 15.55
N ILE A 264 10.68 -10.89 16.30
CA ILE A 264 10.22 -9.49 16.35
C ILE A 264 11.36 -8.55 16.81
N GLU A 265 12.31 -9.07 17.61
CA GLU A 265 13.48 -8.34 18.11
C GLU A 265 14.60 -8.18 17.06
N SER A 266 14.54 -8.85 15.91
CA SER A 266 15.44 -8.59 14.77
C SER A 266 14.89 -7.45 13.88
N THR A 267 14.39 -6.40 14.51
CA THR A 267 13.86 -5.17 13.88
C THR A 267 14.84 -4.54 12.91
N SER A 268 16.15 -4.77 13.04
CA SER A 268 17.14 -4.25 12.10
C SER A 268 16.90 -4.70 10.66
N ILE A 269 16.38 -5.92 10.43
CA ILE A 269 16.05 -6.40 9.08
C ILE A 269 14.83 -5.64 8.53
N PHE A 270 13.83 -5.31 9.35
CA PHE A 270 12.62 -4.62 8.86
C PHE A 270 12.72 -3.08 8.90
N GLU A 271 13.73 -2.52 9.58
CA GLU A 271 13.89 -1.07 9.79
C GLU A 271 15.09 -0.46 9.05
N SER A 272 16.11 -1.25 8.71
CA SER A 272 17.24 -0.76 7.91
C SER A 272 16.79 -0.44 6.48
N HIS A 273 17.23 0.70 5.92
CA HIS A 273 16.86 1.15 4.58
C HIS A 273 15.37 1.45 4.32
N LYS A 274 14.55 1.64 5.38
CA LYS A 274 13.18 2.12 5.24
C LYS A 274 13.15 3.55 4.73
N LYS A 275 12.61 3.76 3.52
CA LYS A 275 12.19 5.09 3.04
C LYS A 275 10.88 5.45 3.71
N VAL A 276 10.90 6.51 4.51
CA VAL A 276 9.78 6.95 5.33
C VAL A 276 9.28 8.30 4.85
N PHE A 277 8.05 8.35 4.33
CA PHE A 277 7.42 9.58 3.87
C PHE A 277 6.85 10.42 5.04
N ARG A 278 6.94 11.74 4.88
CA ARG A 278 6.48 12.77 5.81
C ARG A 278 5.85 13.93 5.02
N PRO A 279 5.03 14.79 5.65
CA PRO A 279 4.45 15.96 4.96
C PRO A 279 5.48 16.88 4.29
N TRP A 280 6.72 16.92 4.80
CA TRP A 280 7.80 17.74 4.26
C TRP A 280 8.67 17.05 3.19
N GLY A 281 8.43 15.77 2.90
CA GLY A 281 9.27 14.95 2.01
C GLY A 281 9.47 13.54 2.55
N HIS A 282 10.72 13.10 2.70
CA HIS A 282 11.01 11.76 3.24
C HIS A 282 12.42 11.66 3.84
N TYR A 283 12.66 10.60 4.62
CA TYR A 283 14.01 10.20 5.00
C TYR A 283 14.25 8.70 4.73
N GLU A 284 15.51 8.32 4.57
CA GLU A 284 15.99 6.95 4.40
C GLU A 284 17.10 6.69 5.42
N ILE A 285 17.09 5.55 6.10
CA ILE A 285 18.21 5.13 6.94
C ILE A 285 19.26 4.47 6.04
N LEU A 286 20.45 5.07 5.92
CA LEU A 286 21.53 4.55 5.07
C LEU A 286 22.46 3.59 5.81
N ASP A 287 22.66 3.82 7.10
CA ASP A 287 23.51 2.98 7.94
C ASP A 287 23.13 3.18 9.42
N SER A 288 23.44 2.21 10.26
CA SER A 288 23.24 2.32 11.70
C SER A 288 24.18 1.40 12.46
N GLY A 289 24.62 1.86 13.62
CA GLY A 289 25.42 1.08 14.54
C GLY A 289 25.02 1.36 15.98
N LYS A 290 25.74 0.74 16.92
CA LYS A 290 25.46 0.87 18.35
C LYS A 290 25.46 2.32 18.85
N GLU A 291 26.25 3.19 18.23
CA GLU A 291 26.47 4.57 18.67
C GLU A 291 26.15 5.63 17.61
N PHE A 292 25.60 5.23 16.46
CA PHE A 292 25.29 6.15 15.37
C PHE A 292 24.12 5.69 14.50
N GLN A 293 23.50 6.63 13.80
CA GLN A 293 22.55 6.37 12.72
C GLN A 293 22.76 7.40 11.61
N VAL A 294 22.86 6.95 10.35
CA VAL A 294 23.01 7.82 9.19
C VAL A 294 21.70 7.83 8.41
N LYS A 295 21.18 9.02 8.14
CA LYS A 295 19.98 9.23 7.33
C LYS A 295 20.27 10.08 6.11
N ARG A 296 19.52 9.82 5.04
CA ARG A 296 19.32 10.76 3.94
C ARG A 296 17.97 11.41 4.11
N LEU A 297 17.90 12.73 4.08
CA LEU A 297 16.65 13.48 4.14
C LEU A 297 16.47 14.20 2.80
N THR A 298 15.29 14.05 2.21
CA THR A 298 14.84 14.81 1.05
C THR A 298 13.71 15.73 1.51
N VAL A 299 13.99 17.03 1.58
CA VAL A 299 13.00 18.05 1.96
C VAL A 299 12.51 18.75 0.69
N LEU A 300 11.20 18.66 0.44
CA LEU A 300 10.57 19.27 -0.73
C LEU A 300 10.64 20.81 -0.68
N PRO A 301 10.58 21.49 -1.84
CA PRO A 301 10.51 22.95 -1.89
C PRO A 301 9.43 23.52 -0.97
N GLU A 302 9.75 24.62 -0.29
CA GLU A 302 8.87 25.36 0.64
C GLU A 302 8.44 24.58 1.90
N HIS A 303 9.02 23.41 2.14
CA HIS A 303 8.72 22.60 3.32
C HIS A 303 9.83 22.69 4.38
N ALA A 304 9.48 22.30 5.60
CA ALA A 304 10.38 22.33 6.75
C ALA A 304 10.13 21.14 7.67
N LEU A 305 11.17 20.74 8.41
CA LEU A 305 11.00 19.88 9.57
C LEU A 305 10.36 20.71 10.72
N SER A 306 9.79 20.03 11.71
CA SER A 306 9.33 20.68 12.94
C SER A 306 10.51 21.37 13.63
N LEU A 307 10.25 22.47 14.34
CA LEU A 307 11.22 23.00 15.29
C LEU A 307 11.26 22.01 16.45
N GLN A 308 12.41 21.43 16.71
CA GLN A 308 12.50 20.28 17.59
C GLN A 308 13.76 20.31 18.46
N ILE A 309 13.73 19.52 19.53
CA ILE A 309 14.87 19.24 20.42
C ILE A 309 15.05 17.73 20.52
N HIS A 310 16.30 17.29 20.57
CA HIS A 310 16.69 15.94 20.95
C HIS A 310 17.52 15.99 22.23
N ASN A 311 17.20 15.13 23.21
CA ASN A 311 17.88 15.15 24.51
C ASN A 311 18.96 14.06 24.59
N ARG A 312 18.89 13.01 23.77
CA ARG A 312 19.75 11.84 23.89
C ARG A 312 20.81 11.74 22.79
N ARG A 313 20.66 12.47 21.68
CA ARG A 313 21.57 12.43 20.52
C ARG A 313 22.03 13.81 20.05
N THR A 314 23.20 13.82 19.42
CA THR A 314 23.69 14.95 18.61
C THR A 314 23.46 14.63 17.14
N GLU A 315 23.48 15.65 16.29
CA GLU A 315 23.36 15.46 14.84
C GLU A 315 24.41 16.26 14.08
N HIS A 316 24.84 15.75 12.93
CA HIS A 316 25.67 16.47 11.97
C HIS A 316 24.98 16.40 10.62
N TRP A 317 24.66 17.56 10.05
CA TRP A 317 24.01 17.67 8.75
C TRP A 317 25.00 18.13 7.70
N VAL A 318 25.02 17.46 6.54
CA VAL A 318 25.80 17.83 5.36
C VAL A 318 24.86 18.02 4.19
N VAL A 319 24.94 19.17 3.51
CA VAL A 319 24.13 19.46 2.32
C VAL A 319 24.73 18.76 1.10
N VAL A 320 24.00 17.83 0.49
CA VAL A 320 24.42 17.12 -0.73
C VAL A 320 23.92 17.84 -1.99
N SER A 321 22.70 18.38 -1.94
CA SER A 321 22.07 19.14 -3.02
C SER A 321 21.08 20.15 -2.47
N GLY A 322 20.83 21.25 -3.19
CA GLY A 322 19.94 22.33 -2.76
C GLY A 322 20.60 23.31 -1.77
N VAL A 323 19.77 24.13 -1.13
CA VAL A 323 20.19 25.16 -0.17
C VAL A 323 19.35 25.04 1.09
N ALA A 324 19.98 24.72 2.22
CA ALA A 324 19.30 24.58 3.50
C ALA A 324 19.24 25.93 4.23
N THR A 325 18.10 26.23 4.85
CA THR A 325 18.04 27.20 5.95
C THR A 325 17.96 26.39 7.25
N VAL A 326 18.96 26.56 8.12
CA VAL A 326 19.06 25.84 9.38
C VAL A 326 18.91 26.82 10.54
N THR A 327 17.95 26.56 11.41
CA THR A 327 17.88 27.19 12.73
C THR A 327 18.57 26.29 13.74
N ARG A 328 19.47 26.85 14.56
CA ARG A 328 20.17 26.18 15.65
C ARG A 328 20.25 27.12 16.86
N GLY A 329 19.49 26.84 17.90
CA GLY A 329 19.37 27.71 19.06
C GLY A 329 18.71 29.04 18.67
N SER A 330 19.44 30.15 18.83
CA SER A 330 19.02 31.49 18.40
C SER A 330 19.58 31.91 17.05
N GLU A 331 20.42 31.07 16.42
CA GLU A 331 21.06 31.37 15.14
C GLU A 331 20.27 30.74 13.99
N THR A 332 20.12 31.49 12.90
CA THR A 332 19.65 30.96 11.62
C THR A 332 20.75 31.17 10.58
N MET A 333 21.10 30.11 9.87
CA MET A 333 22.16 30.11 8.86
C MET A 333 21.69 29.45 7.57
N THR A 334 22.26 29.89 6.45
CA THR A 334 22.06 29.26 5.15
C THR A 334 23.26 28.37 4.85
N LEU A 335 23.02 27.12 4.48
CA LEU A 335 24.05 26.17 4.06
C LEU A 335 23.85 25.80 2.59
N GLU A 336 24.91 25.94 1.81
CA GLU A 336 24.99 25.51 0.42
C GLU A 336 25.56 24.09 0.30
N LYS A 337 25.55 23.53 -0.91
CA LYS A 337 26.14 22.23 -1.22
C LYS A 337 27.56 22.08 -0.66
N ASN A 338 27.82 20.92 -0.05
CA ASN A 338 29.04 20.53 0.66
C ASN A 338 29.35 21.31 1.95
N GLN A 339 28.48 22.22 2.39
CA GLN A 339 28.57 22.81 3.72
C GLN A 339 27.87 21.93 4.75
N SER A 340 28.21 22.12 6.03
CA SER A 340 27.70 21.29 7.11
C SER A 340 27.50 22.07 8.39
N THR A 341 26.71 21.50 9.31
CA THR A 341 26.52 22.02 10.66
C THR A 341 26.38 20.90 11.68
N TYR A 342 26.81 21.18 12.90
CA TYR A 342 26.62 20.33 14.06
C TYR A 342 25.48 20.88 14.92
N ILE A 343 24.60 19.97 15.34
CA ILE A 343 23.44 20.20 16.20
C ILE A 343 23.72 19.55 17.57
N PRO A 344 24.01 20.34 18.62
CA PRO A 344 24.25 19.80 19.96
C PRO A 344 22.98 19.25 20.61
N LYS A 345 23.16 18.34 21.59
CA LYS A 345 22.06 17.87 22.47
C LYS A 345 21.38 19.02 23.18
N GLY A 346 20.06 18.95 23.30
CA GLY A 346 19.24 19.93 24.03
C GLY A 346 19.09 21.29 23.32
N VAL A 347 19.66 21.45 22.12
CA VAL A 347 19.55 22.69 21.35
C VAL A 347 18.40 22.56 20.37
N GLN A 348 17.48 23.54 20.40
CA GLN A 348 16.40 23.61 19.42
C GLN A 348 16.94 23.80 18.01
N HIS A 349 16.39 23.08 17.05
CA HIS A 349 16.84 23.16 15.68
C HIS A 349 15.71 22.88 14.69
N ARG A 350 15.88 23.40 13.47
CA ARG A 350 14.96 23.20 12.34
C ARG A 350 15.74 23.21 11.03
N LEU A 351 15.36 22.30 10.12
CA LEU A 351 15.81 22.28 8.73
C LEU A 351 14.68 22.76 7.83
N GLU A 352 14.96 23.72 6.95
CA GLU A 352 13.98 24.28 6.02
C GLU A 352 14.56 24.31 4.60
N ASN A 353 13.69 24.01 3.62
CA ASN A 353 13.98 24.21 2.21
C ASN A 353 13.16 25.38 1.68
N ASN A 354 13.72 26.59 1.74
CA ASN A 354 13.05 27.80 1.28
C ASN A 354 13.28 28.10 -0.22
N LYS A 355 13.78 27.12 -1.00
CA LYS A 355 14.14 27.27 -2.42
C LYS A 355 13.38 26.26 -3.29
N GLY A 356 13.42 26.45 -4.60
CA GLY A 356 12.57 25.75 -5.57
C GLY A 356 13.00 24.33 -5.98
N GLU A 357 14.14 23.82 -5.52
CA GLU A 357 14.62 22.46 -5.80
C GLU A 357 14.61 21.61 -4.54
N ASN A 358 14.58 20.28 -4.66
CA ASN A 358 14.68 19.38 -3.51
C ASN A 358 16.01 19.61 -2.76
N LEU A 359 15.90 19.67 -1.43
CA LEU A 359 17.05 19.75 -0.53
C LEU A 359 17.41 18.33 -0.06
N GLU A 360 18.64 17.92 -0.31
CA GLU A 360 19.18 16.62 0.09
C GLU A 360 20.21 16.79 1.21
N ILE A 361 19.96 16.21 2.38
CA ILE A 361 20.85 16.25 3.54
C ILE A 361 21.29 14.83 3.91
N ILE A 362 22.58 14.65 4.20
CA ILE A 362 23.05 13.51 5.00
C ILE A 362 23.10 13.95 6.46
N GLU A 363 22.33 13.26 7.29
CA GLU A 363 22.31 13.44 8.74
C GLU A 363 23.04 12.28 9.41
N VAL A 364 24.06 12.58 10.19
CA VAL A 364 24.73 11.62 11.07
C VAL A 364 24.28 11.92 12.49
N GLN A 365 23.49 11.02 13.07
CA GLN A 365 23.10 11.05 14.46
C GLN A 365 24.13 10.29 15.30
N SER A 366 24.54 10.84 16.43
CA SER A 366 25.47 10.19 17.37
C SER A 366 24.92 10.17 18.79
N GLY A 367 24.94 9.00 19.42
CA GLY A 367 24.33 8.77 20.73
C GLY A 367 23.98 7.30 20.94
N SER A 368 23.34 6.98 22.05
CA SER A 368 22.94 5.61 22.39
C SER A 368 21.46 5.32 22.16
N TYR A 369 20.71 6.30 21.61
CA TYR A 369 19.26 6.21 21.43
C TYR A 369 18.80 7.13 20.28
N PHE A 370 18.03 6.59 19.33
CA PHE A 370 17.61 7.27 18.09
C PHE A 370 16.10 7.21 17.83
N GLY A 371 15.31 6.77 18.81
CA GLY A 371 13.86 6.67 18.71
C GLY A 371 13.19 8.03 18.47
N GLU A 372 12.05 8.02 17.76
CA GLU A 372 11.27 9.23 17.48
C GLU A 372 10.65 9.85 18.74
N ASP A 373 10.57 9.12 19.85
CA ASP A 373 10.12 9.63 21.16
C ASP A 373 11.15 10.53 21.87
N ASP A 374 12.41 10.57 21.43
CA ASP A 374 13.38 11.60 21.87
C ASP A 374 13.12 12.97 21.20
N ILE A 375 12.20 13.05 20.24
CA ILE A 375 11.87 14.26 19.50
C ILE A 375 10.81 15.06 20.25
N VAL A 376 11.23 16.16 20.88
CA VAL A 376 10.30 17.15 21.45
C VAL A 376 10.02 18.21 20.38
N ARG A 377 8.78 18.25 19.86
CA ARG A 377 8.34 19.25 18.88
C ARG A 377 7.87 20.50 19.60
N LEU A 378 8.44 21.66 19.25
CA LEU A 378 8.12 22.96 19.82
C LEU A 378 7.17 23.76 18.91
N ASP A 379 7.35 23.63 17.60
CA ASP A 379 6.52 24.26 16.58
C ASP A 379 6.48 23.35 15.34
N ASP A 380 5.30 22.89 14.95
CA ASP A 380 5.09 22.01 13.81
C ASP A 380 4.06 22.60 12.86
N ARG A 381 4.47 22.88 11.62
CA ARG A 381 3.59 23.43 10.56
C ARG A 381 2.50 22.44 10.13
N TYR A 382 2.57 21.19 10.60
CA TYR A 382 1.69 20.07 10.24
C TYR A 382 0.97 19.47 11.45
N ASP A 383 0.93 20.18 12.58
CA ASP A 383 0.12 19.84 13.77
C ASP A 383 0.26 18.39 14.31
N ARG A 384 1.45 17.77 14.19
CA ARG A 384 1.71 16.40 14.73
C ARG A 384 2.03 16.43 16.22
N ALA A 385 1.46 17.37 16.98
CA ALA A 385 1.87 17.68 18.35
C ALA A 385 1.53 16.59 19.40
N SER A 386 0.92 15.47 19.02
CA SER A 386 0.70 14.32 19.91
C SER A 386 1.78 13.25 19.70
N GLY A 387 2.65 13.07 20.70
CA GLY A 387 3.81 12.17 20.71
C GLY A 387 3.50 10.66 20.69
N LYS A 388 2.67 10.20 19.76
CA LYS A 388 2.58 8.78 19.40
C LYS A 388 3.02 8.64 17.94
N SER A 389 4.17 8.02 17.70
CA SER A 389 4.49 7.53 16.36
C SER A 389 3.35 6.59 15.91
N PRO A 390 2.65 6.88 14.82
CA PRO A 390 1.85 5.87 14.15
C PRO A 390 2.84 4.96 13.44
N LEU A 391 2.92 3.70 13.89
CA LEU A 391 3.59 2.62 13.16
C LEU A 391 2.98 2.46 11.76
#